data_AF-A0A6N8UFW7-F1
#
_entry.id   AF-A0A6N8UFW7-F1
#
_cell.length_a   1.000
_cell.length_b   1.000
_cell.length_c   1.000
_cell.angle_alpha   90.00
_cell.angle_beta   90.00
_cell.angle_gamma   90.00
#
_symmetry.space_group_name_H-M   'P 1'
#
loop_
_entity.id
_entity.type
_entity.pdbx_description
1 polymer ?
#
loop_
_entity_poly.entity_id
_entity_poly.type
_entity_poly.pdbx_seq_one_letter_code
_entity_poly.pdbx_strand_id
1 'polypeptide(L)'
;MKFEKDKAEQIIQKFGLSEKTLNVWKTRGKIPSKYLEMEKRPVRIDSEKDKSEWKKIINILKTGLINKAQLSKLTEIKQDRIIYLQNGRGLPYREEFLKIKKLLNEIRIELKSIDFSKIRQGNELEIEKFLELNGNKLLVWNVILDRDKVARILSSLRLGTQKQFPYDRLAFIEQKILEFLLRTQI
;
A
#
# COMPACT_ATOMS: atom_id res chain seq x y z
N MET A 1 20.46 -10.07 28.67
CA MET A 1 19.16 -9.94 29.36
C MET A 1 19.12 -10.90 30.54
N LYS A 2 18.44 -10.56 31.65
CA LYS A 2 18.15 -11.54 32.72
C LYS A 2 17.29 -12.67 32.13
N PHE A 3 17.46 -13.88 32.63
CA PHE A 3 16.63 -15.00 32.20
C PHE A 3 15.18 -14.83 32.69
N GLU A 4 14.25 -14.89 31.74
CA GLU A 4 12.80 -14.95 31.97
C GLU A 4 12.30 -16.16 31.17
N LYS A 5 11.59 -17.08 31.83
CA LYS A 5 11.22 -18.39 31.25
C LYS A 5 10.34 -18.22 30.01
N ASP A 6 9.29 -17.40 30.12
CA ASP A 6 8.32 -17.18 29.03
C ASP A 6 8.98 -16.56 27.79
N LYS A 7 9.87 -15.57 27.98
CA LYS A 7 10.63 -14.97 26.88
C LYS A 7 11.60 -15.97 26.24
N ALA A 8 12.26 -16.80 27.03
CA ALA A 8 13.17 -17.82 26.51
C ALA A 8 12.44 -18.85 25.65
N GLU A 9 11.26 -19.30 26.07
CA GLU A 9 10.42 -20.24 25.31
C GLU A 9 9.93 -19.63 24.00
N GLN A 10 9.46 -18.38 24.01
CA GLN A 10 9.08 -17.65 22.79
C GLN A 10 10.24 -17.52 21.79
N ILE A 11 11.45 -17.19 22.27
CA ILE A 11 12.65 -17.11 21.42
C ILE A 11 13.00 -18.50 20.86
N ILE A 12 12.98 -19.54 21.68
CA ILE A 12 13.30 -20.90 21.24
C ILE A 12 12.34 -21.37 20.15
N GLN A 13 11.04 -21.15 20.34
CA GLN A 13 10.01 -21.48 19.35
C GLN A 13 10.19 -20.65 18.07
N LYS A 14 10.41 -19.34 18.20
CA LYS A 14 10.58 -18.41 17.07
C LYS A 14 11.80 -18.72 16.21
N PHE A 15 12.90 -19.18 16.82
CA PHE A 15 14.16 -19.47 16.12
C PHE A 15 14.42 -20.97 15.91
N GLY A 16 13.46 -21.85 16.23
CA GLY A 16 13.60 -23.30 16.06
C GLY A 16 14.77 -23.89 16.83
N LEU A 17 15.08 -23.37 18.02
CA LEU A 17 16.21 -23.82 18.82
C LEU A 17 15.87 -25.12 19.56
N SER A 18 16.89 -25.89 19.92
CA SER A 18 16.68 -27.12 20.68
C SER A 18 16.23 -26.83 22.12
N GLU A 19 15.42 -27.72 22.71
CA GLU A 19 14.98 -27.62 24.12
C GLU A 19 16.15 -27.56 25.11
N LYS A 20 17.29 -28.17 24.76
CA LYS A 20 18.54 -28.09 25.55
C LYS A 20 19.00 -26.64 25.74
N THR A 21 18.66 -25.76 24.80
CA THR A 21 19.00 -24.33 24.84
C THR A 21 18.32 -23.61 26.01
N LEU A 22 17.08 -23.99 26.35
CA LEU A 22 16.34 -23.41 27.48
C LEU A 22 17.08 -23.68 28.80
N ASN A 23 17.51 -24.93 28.98
CA ASN A 23 18.25 -25.36 30.16
C ASN A 23 19.60 -24.63 30.26
N VAL A 24 20.32 -24.48 29.15
CA VAL A 24 21.60 -23.75 29.12
C VAL A 24 21.40 -22.29 29.53
N TRP A 25 20.35 -21.61 29.08
CA TRP A 25 20.10 -20.21 29.44
C TRP A 25 19.62 -20.06 30.88
N LYS A 26 18.82 -21.01 31.36
CA LYS A 26 18.40 -21.10 32.76
C LYS A 26 19.61 -21.24 33.69
N THR A 27 20.51 -22.18 33.41
CA THR A 27 21.75 -22.40 34.19
C THR A 27 22.66 -21.16 34.16
N ARG A 28 22.74 -20.47 33.02
CA ARG A 28 23.56 -19.26 32.89
C ARG A 28 22.91 -18.01 33.48
N GLY A 29 21.63 -18.08 33.90
CA GLY A 29 20.87 -16.95 34.43
C GLY A 29 20.63 -15.80 33.44
N LYS A 30 20.96 -15.98 32.15
CA LYS A 30 20.85 -14.93 31.13
C LYS A 30 20.52 -15.49 29.74
N ILE A 31 19.68 -14.75 29.02
CA ILE A 31 19.44 -14.97 27.59
C ILE A 31 20.49 -14.16 26.81
N PRO A 32 21.19 -14.77 25.83
CA PRO A 32 22.19 -14.07 25.03
C PRO A 32 21.60 -12.84 24.32
N SER A 33 22.28 -11.69 24.43
CA SER A 33 21.79 -10.41 23.90
C SER A 33 21.57 -10.41 22.38
N LYS A 34 22.26 -11.29 21.64
CA LYS A 34 22.03 -11.46 20.19
C LYS A 34 20.56 -11.77 19.84
N TYR A 35 19.82 -12.43 20.74
CA TYR A 35 18.40 -12.74 20.51
C TYR A 35 17.46 -11.55 20.75
N LEU A 36 17.87 -10.60 21.61
CA LEU A 36 17.18 -9.31 21.74
C LEU A 36 17.36 -8.44 20.49
N GLU A 37 18.55 -8.46 19.90
CA GLU A 37 18.82 -7.75 18.66
C GLU A 37 18.12 -8.40 17.47
N MET A 38 17.98 -9.73 17.48
CA MET A 38 17.24 -10.47 16.47
C MET A 38 15.72 -10.34 16.61
N GLU A 39 15.17 -10.11 17.81
CA GLU A 39 13.77 -9.68 17.97
C GLU A 39 13.49 -8.36 17.29
N LYS A 40 14.46 -7.44 17.30
CA LYS A 40 14.38 -6.15 16.61
C LYS A 40 14.62 -6.26 15.10
N ARG A 41 15.03 -7.43 14.58
CA ARG A 41 15.22 -7.58 13.13
C ARG A 41 13.85 -7.69 12.48
N PRO A 42 13.54 -6.83 11.52
CA PRO A 42 12.26 -6.88 10.84
C PRO A 42 12.12 -8.23 10.12
N VAL A 43 11.00 -8.91 10.38
CA VAL A 43 10.70 -10.23 9.81
C VAL A 43 10.18 -10.03 8.39
N ARG A 44 10.69 -10.82 7.43
CA ARG A 44 10.18 -10.80 6.05
C ARG A 44 8.91 -11.62 5.93
N ILE A 45 8.07 -11.28 4.97
CA ILE A 45 7.00 -12.20 4.58
C ILE A 45 7.59 -13.51 4.05
N ASP A 46 7.01 -14.64 4.43
CA ASP A 46 7.52 -15.98 4.13
C ASP A 46 6.43 -16.95 3.65
N SER A 47 5.18 -16.74 4.06
CA SER A 47 4.04 -17.55 3.64
C SER A 47 3.74 -17.42 2.14
N GLU A 48 3.28 -18.51 1.51
CA GLU A 48 2.88 -18.50 0.10
C GLU A 48 1.72 -17.54 -0.16
N LYS A 49 0.80 -17.41 0.81
CA LYS A 49 -0.29 -16.43 0.75
C LYS A 49 0.26 -15.00 0.69
N ASP A 50 1.14 -14.63 1.63
CA ASP A 50 1.70 -13.28 1.68
C ASP A 50 2.53 -12.98 0.42
N LYS A 51 3.29 -13.96 -0.09
CA LYS A 51 4.02 -13.82 -1.36
C LYS A 51 3.09 -13.60 -2.56
N SER A 52 1.98 -14.33 -2.61
CA SER A 52 0.97 -14.18 -3.66
C SER A 52 0.31 -12.80 -3.63
N GLU A 53 -0.08 -12.34 -2.44
CA GLU A 53 -0.62 -10.99 -2.24
C GLU A 53 0.42 -9.91 -2.58
N TRP A 54 1.67 -10.10 -2.18
CA TRP A 54 2.76 -9.19 -2.52
C TRP A 54 3.01 -9.09 -4.02
N LYS A 55 2.89 -10.19 -4.78
CA LYS A 55 2.94 -10.15 -6.25
C LYS A 55 1.84 -9.27 -6.83
N LYS A 56 0.62 -9.32 -6.28
CA LYS A 56 -0.47 -8.42 -6.69
C LYS A 56 -0.14 -6.96 -6.40
N ILE A 57 0.40 -6.68 -5.21
CA ILE A 57 0.85 -5.32 -4.83
C ILE A 57 1.93 -4.81 -5.80
N ILE A 58 2.94 -5.62 -6.12
CA ILE A 58 3.98 -5.24 -7.10
C ILE A 58 3.34 -4.88 -8.45
N ASN A 59 2.40 -5.68 -8.93
CA ASN A 59 1.74 -5.42 -10.21
C ASN A 59 0.98 -4.10 -10.21
N ILE A 60 0.36 -3.73 -9.08
CA ILE A 60 -0.27 -2.42 -8.90
C ILE A 60 0.77 -1.30 -8.92
N LEU A 61 1.87 -1.43 -8.17
CA LEU A 61 2.94 -0.42 -8.13
C LEU A 61 3.62 -0.21 -9.50
N LYS A 62 3.64 -1.24 -10.35
CA LYS A 62 4.16 -1.17 -11.72
C LYS A 62 3.25 -0.44 -12.70
N THR A 63 1.96 -0.24 -12.39
CA THR A 63 1.05 0.50 -13.27
C THR A 63 1.39 1.98 -13.41
N GLY A 64 2.15 2.54 -12.47
CA GLY A 64 2.40 3.98 -12.40
C GLY A 64 1.25 4.81 -11.83
N LEU A 65 0.12 4.17 -11.49
CA LEU A 65 -1.04 4.83 -10.89
C LEU A 65 -0.79 5.31 -9.46
N ILE A 66 0.13 4.67 -8.74
CA ILE A 66 0.49 5.03 -7.36
C ILE A 66 1.68 5.98 -7.37
N ASN A 67 1.51 7.13 -6.74
CA ASN A 67 2.59 8.09 -6.52
C ASN A 67 3.55 7.53 -5.48
N LYS A 68 4.74 7.10 -5.91
CA LYS A 68 5.72 6.47 -5.02
C LYS A 68 6.26 7.44 -3.96
N ALA A 69 6.36 8.74 -4.25
CA ALA A 69 6.80 9.73 -3.28
C ALA A 69 5.76 9.89 -2.16
N GLN A 70 4.47 9.94 -2.53
CA GLN A 70 3.39 10.04 -1.55
C GLN A 70 3.22 8.73 -0.77
N LEU A 71 3.33 7.58 -1.45
CA LEU A 71 3.35 6.26 -0.81
C LEU A 71 4.49 6.18 0.22
N SER A 72 5.68 6.64 -0.13
CA SER A 72 6.83 6.71 0.77
C SER A 72 6.53 7.56 2.00
N LYS A 73 5.94 8.73 1.82
CA LYS A 73 5.57 9.64 2.92
C LYS A 73 4.55 9.01 3.87
N LEU A 74 3.50 8.37 3.35
CA LEU A 74 2.40 7.84 4.15
C LEU A 74 2.71 6.51 4.83
N THR A 75 3.59 5.71 4.23
CA THR A 75 4.03 4.44 4.83
C THR A 75 5.30 4.58 5.66
N GLU A 76 5.98 5.73 5.56
CA GLU A 76 7.31 5.98 6.14
C GLU A 76 8.37 4.99 5.60
N ILE A 77 8.12 4.37 4.45
CA ILE A 77 9.06 3.47 3.77
C ILE A 77 9.85 4.32 2.78
N LYS A 78 11.18 4.24 2.82
CA LYS A 78 12.05 4.98 1.88
C LYS A 78 11.65 4.69 0.43
N GLN A 79 11.61 5.73 -0.41
CA GLN A 79 11.23 5.58 -1.81
C GLN A 79 12.13 4.59 -2.57
N ASP A 80 13.45 4.61 -2.31
CA ASP A 80 14.39 3.65 -2.92
C ASP A 80 14.08 2.21 -2.53
N ARG A 81 13.62 1.99 -1.30
CA ARG A 81 13.20 0.68 -0.80
C ARG A 81 11.95 0.19 -1.52
N ILE A 82 10.98 1.08 -1.76
CA ILE A 82 9.78 0.78 -2.55
C ILE A 82 10.17 0.41 -3.98
N ILE A 83 11.06 1.18 -4.62
CA ILE A 83 11.53 0.92 -5.99
C ILE A 83 12.28 -0.41 -6.08
N TYR A 84 13.17 -0.67 -5.13
CA TYR A 84 13.91 -1.93 -5.03
C TYR A 84 12.97 -3.14 -4.97
N LEU A 85 11.97 -3.08 -4.07
CA LEU A 85 10.98 -4.12 -3.89
C LEU A 85 10.05 -4.29 -5.11
N GLN A 86 9.62 -3.19 -5.73
CA GLN A 86 8.82 -3.19 -6.96
C GLN A 86 9.52 -3.91 -8.11
N ASN A 87 10.84 -3.77 -8.20
CA ASN A 87 11.66 -4.43 -9.22
C ASN A 87 11.87 -5.93 -8.92
N GLY A 88 11.20 -6.49 -7.91
CA GLY A 88 11.31 -7.89 -7.53
C GLY A 88 12.61 -8.22 -6.79
N ARG A 89 13.37 -7.20 -6.37
CA ARG A 89 14.60 -7.42 -5.61
C ARG A 89 14.21 -7.65 -4.15
N GLY A 90 14.12 -8.92 -3.75
CA GLY A 90 13.81 -9.34 -2.38
C GLY A 90 12.35 -9.19 -1.96
N LEU A 91 12.09 -9.58 -0.71
CA LEU A 91 10.76 -9.53 -0.09
C LEU A 91 10.66 -8.37 0.90
N PRO A 92 9.46 -7.79 1.08
CA PRO A 92 9.22 -6.78 2.09
C PRO A 92 9.30 -7.40 3.48
N TYR A 93 9.59 -6.56 4.45
CA TYR A 93 9.30 -6.85 5.84
C TYR A 93 7.78 -6.90 6.07
N ARG A 94 7.34 -7.66 7.06
CA ARG A 94 5.91 -7.85 7.36
C ARG A 94 5.23 -6.51 7.65
N GLU A 95 5.90 -5.61 8.36
CA GLU A 95 5.40 -4.24 8.59
C GLU A 95 5.28 -3.43 7.30
N GLU A 96 6.30 -3.47 6.43
CA GLU A 96 6.26 -2.80 5.11
C GLU A 96 5.06 -3.32 4.29
N PHE A 97 4.89 -4.64 4.26
CA PHE A 97 3.78 -5.31 3.58
C PHE A 97 2.42 -4.86 4.11
N LEU A 98 2.22 -4.88 5.42
CA LEU A 98 0.94 -4.50 6.05
C LEU A 98 0.61 -3.02 5.84
N LYS A 99 1.60 -2.13 5.97
CA LYS A 99 1.42 -0.68 5.73
C LYS A 99 0.98 -0.41 4.30
N ILE A 100 1.67 -0.99 3.31
CA ILE A 100 1.32 -0.83 1.90
C ILE A 100 -0.06 -1.45 1.61
N LYS A 101 -0.33 -2.65 2.14
CA LYS A 101 -1.63 -3.33 1.94
C LYS A 101 -2.79 -2.50 2.49
N LYS A 102 -2.66 -2.00 3.72
CA LYS A 102 -3.69 -1.16 4.36
C LYS A 102 -4.02 0.05 3.51
N LEU A 103 -3.00 0.79 3.11
CA LEU A 103 -3.16 2.00 2.30
C LEU A 103 -3.80 1.73 0.93
N LEU A 104 -3.41 0.64 0.26
CA LEU A 104 -4.04 0.25 -1.00
C LEU A 104 -5.52 -0.13 -0.82
N ASN A 105 -5.87 -0.74 0.32
CA ASN A 105 -7.26 -1.05 0.64
C ASN A 105 -8.09 0.20 0.97
N GLU A 106 -7.51 1.18 1.66
CA GLU A 106 -8.15 2.49 1.90
C GLU A 106 -8.50 3.18 0.56
N ILE A 107 -7.52 3.28 -0.35
CA ILE A 107 -7.74 3.82 -1.71
C ILE A 107 -8.85 3.04 -2.44
N ARG A 108 -8.85 1.71 -2.33
CA ARG A 108 -9.87 0.87 -2.97
C ARG A 108 -11.27 1.14 -2.45
N ILE A 109 -11.42 1.36 -1.14
CA ILE A 109 -12.70 1.69 -0.50
C ILE A 109 -13.17 3.05 -0.98
N GLU A 110 -12.29 4.05 -0.97
CA GLU A 110 -12.59 5.40 -1.46
C GLU A 110 -13.03 5.39 -2.92
N LEU A 111 -12.29 4.70 -3.81
CA LEU A 111 -12.65 4.59 -5.22
C LEU A 111 -13.99 3.88 -5.46
N LYS A 112 -14.34 2.89 -4.63
CA LYS A 112 -15.65 2.21 -4.70
C LYS A 112 -16.81 3.08 -4.24
N SER A 113 -16.55 4.10 -3.42
CA SER A 113 -17.60 4.99 -2.92
C SER A 113 -18.05 6.02 -3.94
N ILE A 114 -17.31 6.18 -5.05
CA ILE A 114 -17.59 7.13 -6.12
C ILE A 114 -18.65 6.55 -7.06
N ASP A 115 -19.69 7.33 -7.30
CA ASP A 115 -20.70 7.02 -8.30
C ASP A 115 -20.43 7.78 -9.61
N PHE A 116 -19.74 7.11 -10.55
CA PHE A 116 -19.42 7.69 -11.86
C PHE A 116 -20.68 8.04 -12.68
N SER A 117 -21.82 7.38 -12.44
CA SER A 117 -23.06 7.71 -13.14
C SER A 117 -23.57 9.10 -12.73
N LYS A 118 -23.46 9.43 -11.45
CA LYS A 118 -23.79 10.75 -10.90
C LYS A 118 -22.79 11.82 -11.32
N ILE A 119 -21.51 11.49 -11.45
CA ILE A 119 -20.52 12.41 -12.02
C ILE A 119 -20.89 12.78 -13.47
N ARG A 120 -21.28 11.80 -14.30
CA ARG A 120 -21.73 12.06 -15.69
C ARG A 120 -22.96 12.96 -15.77
N GLN A 121 -23.81 12.93 -14.75
CA GLN A 121 -25.00 13.77 -14.59
C GLN A 121 -24.68 15.17 -14.01
N GLY A 122 -23.42 15.44 -13.66
CA GLY A 122 -22.99 16.73 -13.11
C GLY A 122 -23.26 16.90 -11.62
N ASN A 123 -23.36 15.81 -10.85
CA ASN A 123 -23.55 15.88 -9.41
C ASN A 123 -22.31 16.46 -8.70
N GLU A 124 -22.43 17.66 -8.14
CA GLU A 124 -21.32 18.41 -7.53
C GLU A 124 -20.65 17.66 -6.38
N LEU A 125 -21.42 16.98 -5.51
CA LEU A 125 -20.89 16.24 -4.36
C LEU A 125 -19.99 15.08 -4.81
N GLU A 126 -20.40 14.31 -5.81
CA GLU A 126 -19.59 13.20 -6.34
C GLU A 126 -18.36 13.70 -7.11
N ILE A 127 -18.48 14.86 -7.77
CA ILE A 127 -17.35 15.53 -8.41
C ILE A 127 -16.32 15.99 -7.37
N GLU A 128 -16.76 16.57 -6.25
CA GLU A 128 -15.88 16.98 -5.15
C GLU A 128 -15.15 15.80 -4.52
N LYS A 129 -15.84 14.69 -4.23
CA LYS A 129 -15.20 13.46 -3.76
C LYS A 129 -14.14 12.93 -4.73
N PHE A 130 -14.46 12.90 -6.03
CA PHE A 130 -13.52 12.51 -7.07
C PHE A 130 -12.30 13.43 -7.13
N LEU A 131 -12.51 14.74 -6.93
CA LEU A 131 -11.48 15.76 -6.87
C LEU A 131 -10.54 15.62 -5.67
N GLU A 132 -11.08 15.36 -4.49
CA GLU A 132 -10.29 15.17 -3.25
C GLU A 132 -9.31 14.00 -3.38
N LEU A 133 -9.69 12.95 -4.11
CA LEU A 133 -8.80 11.81 -4.39
C LEU A 133 -7.62 12.16 -5.29
N ASN A 134 -7.76 13.17 -6.15
CA ASN A 134 -6.64 13.76 -6.88
C ASN A 134 -5.81 14.68 -5.98
N GLY A 135 -6.47 15.43 -5.09
CA GLY A 135 -5.84 16.31 -4.11
C GLY A 135 -4.92 15.60 -3.11
N ASN A 136 -5.25 14.36 -2.73
CA ASN A 136 -4.45 13.55 -1.81
C ASN A 136 -3.13 13.02 -2.38
N LYS A 137 -2.83 13.29 -3.68
CA LYS A 137 -1.57 13.00 -4.39
C LYS A 137 -1.10 11.54 -4.40
N LEU A 138 -1.86 10.61 -3.81
CA LEU A 138 -1.57 9.17 -3.74
C LEU A 138 -1.78 8.48 -5.09
N LEU A 139 -2.82 8.88 -5.80
CA LEU A 139 -3.08 8.48 -7.18
C LEU A 139 -2.49 9.53 -8.11
N VAL A 140 -1.61 9.11 -9.02
CA VAL A 140 -1.09 10.00 -10.08
C VAL A 140 -2.09 9.98 -11.23
N TRP A 141 -3.13 10.78 -11.13
CA TRP A 141 -4.09 10.97 -12.22
C TRP A 141 -3.42 11.55 -13.47
N ASN A 142 -2.27 12.21 -13.32
CA ASN A 142 -1.47 12.74 -14.45
C ASN A 142 -0.93 11.65 -15.40
N VAL A 143 -0.84 10.40 -14.96
CA VAL A 143 -0.50 9.25 -15.82
C VAL A 143 -1.72 8.79 -16.63
N ILE A 144 -2.94 9.13 -16.17
CA ILE A 144 -4.21 8.84 -16.85
C ILE A 144 -4.63 10.04 -17.74
N LEU A 145 -4.36 11.28 -17.32
CA LEU A 145 -4.73 12.49 -18.04
C LEU A 145 -3.69 13.60 -17.85
N ASP A 146 -3.23 14.17 -18.95
CA ASP A 146 -2.41 15.39 -19.01
C ASP A 146 -2.87 16.46 -18.00
N ARG A 147 -1.93 17.02 -17.23
CA ARG A 147 -2.18 17.87 -16.05
C ARG A 147 -3.07 19.08 -16.39
N ASP A 148 -2.86 19.66 -17.58
CA ASP A 148 -3.64 20.77 -18.11
C ASP A 148 -5.06 20.37 -18.52
N LYS A 149 -5.26 19.11 -18.88
CA LYS A 149 -6.57 18.57 -19.29
C LYS A 149 -7.43 18.24 -18.07
N VAL A 150 -6.83 17.72 -17.00
CA VAL A 150 -7.53 17.56 -15.70
C VAL A 150 -7.95 18.92 -15.18
N ALA A 151 -7.04 19.89 -15.13
CA ALA A 151 -7.37 21.25 -14.69
C ALA A 151 -8.53 21.86 -15.50
N ARG A 152 -8.54 21.71 -16.83
CA ARG A 152 -9.67 22.16 -17.69
C ARG A 152 -10.98 21.44 -17.41
N ILE A 153 -10.95 20.12 -17.21
CA ILE A 153 -12.15 19.33 -16.84
C ILE A 153 -12.71 19.85 -15.51
N LEU A 154 -11.85 20.04 -14.51
CA LEU A 154 -12.25 20.51 -13.19
C LEU A 154 -12.77 21.96 -13.21
N SER A 155 -12.13 22.84 -13.98
CA SER A 155 -12.63 24.20 -14.21
C SER A 155 -13.98 24.20 -14.94
N SER A 156 -14.18 23.33 -15.93
CA SER A 156 -15.46 23.23 -16.65
C SER A 156 -16.61 22.72 -15.77
N LEU A 157 -16.32 21.79 -14.85
CA LEU A 157 -17.27 21.32 -13.84
C LEU A 157 -17.66 22.42 -12.86
N ARG A 158 -16.66 23.19 -12.40
CA ARG A 158 -16.86 24.27 -11.41
C ARG A 158 -17.60 25.49 -11.97
N LEU A 159 -17.61 25.66 -13.29
CA LEU A 159 -18.22 26.80 -13.98
C LEU A 159 -19.61 26.49 -14.54
N GLY A 160 -20.15 25.27 -14.34
CA GLY A 160 -21.48 24.88 -14.82
C GLY A 160 -21.63 24.86 -16.35
N THR A 161 -20.53 25.04 -17.09
CA THR A 161 -20.55 25.04 -18.55
C THR A 161 -20.57 23.61 -19.07
N GLN A 162 -21.77 23.04 -19.22
CA GLN A 162 -22.04 21.71 -19.81
C GLN A 162 -21.52 21.54 -21.25
N LYS A 163 -21.08 22.62 -21.91
CA LYS A 163 -20.63 22.57 -23.31
C LYS A 163 -19.25 21.91 -23.39
N GLN A 164 -19.27 20.60 -23.63
CA GLN A 164 -18.16 19.69 -23.88
C GLN A 164 -17.42 19.21 -22.63
N PHE A 165 -18.13 18.49 -21.79
CA PHE A 165 -17.47 17.47 -20.97
C PHE A 165 -16.85 16.43 -21.92
N PRO A 166 -15.54 16.15 -21.86
CA PRO A 166 -14.94 15.11 -22.69
C PRO A 166 -15.32 13.75 -22.08
N TYR A 167 -16.55 13.30 -22.31
CA TYR A 167 -17.10 12.05 -21.79
C TYR A 167 -16.21 10.84 -22.10
N ASP A 168 -15.56 10.83 -23.26
CA ASP A 168 -14.58 9.80 -23.66
C ASP A 168 -13.41 9.68 -22.67
N ARG A 169 -13.03 10.79 -22.04
CA ARG A 169 -11.94 10.83 -21.05
C ARG A 169 -12.40 10.37 -19.68
N LEU A 170 -13.65 10.67 -19.29
CA LEU A 170 -14.20 10.13 -18.05
C LEU A 170 -14.38 8.61 -18.15
N ALA A 171 -14.84 8.11 -19.30
CA ALA A 171 -14.95 6.68 -19.56
C ALA A 171 -13.57 5.98 -19.48
N PHE A 172 -12.51 6.61 -20.02
CA PHE A 172 -11.14 6.10 -19.88
C PHE A 172 -10.64 6.08 -18.42
N ILE A 173 -10.93 7.14 -17.65
CA ILE A 173 -10.62 7.19 -16.22
C ILE A 173 -11.33 6.06 -15.47
N GLU A 174 -12.63 5.92 -15.68
CA GLU A 174 -13.46 4.90 -15.07
C GLU A 174 -12.93 3.50 -15.40
N GLN A 175 -12.53 3.26 -16.66
CA GLN A 175 -11.88 2.01 -17.06
C GLN A 175 -10.57 1.76 -16.29
N LYS A 176 -9.71 2.77 -16.11
CA LYS A 176 -8.47 2.62 -15.34
C LYS A 176 -8.70 2.39 -13.84
N ILE A 177 -9.74 2.99 -13.29
CA ILE A 177 -10.17 2.74 -11.91
C ILE A 177 -10.70 1.31 -11.79
N LEU A 178 -11.53 0.85 -12.71
CA LEU A 178 -12.02 -0.53 -12.74
C LEU A 178 -10.86 -1.54 -12.86
N GLU A 179 -9.89 -1.29 -13.74
CA GLU A 179 -8.67 -2.09 -13.84
C GLU A 179 -7.90 -2.13 -12.50
N PHE A 180 -7.78 -0.99 -11.81
CA PHE A 180 -7.15 -0.91 -10.50
C PHE A 180 -7.95 -1.67 -9.42
N LEU A 181 -9.27 -1.51 -9.39
CA LEU A 181 -10.17 -2.18 -8.44
C LEU A 181 -10.17 -3.70 -8.61
N LEU A 182 -10.07 -4.18 -9.84
CA LEU A 182 -9.94 -5.62 -10.16
C LEU A 182 -8.58 -6.15 -9.67
N ARG A 183 -7.50 -5.40 -9.87
CA ARG A 183 -6.14 -5.79 -9.46
C ARG A 183 -5.93 -5.73 -7.94
N THR A 184 -6.68 -4.89 -7.24
CA THR A 184 -6.63 -4.71 -5.78
C THR A 184 -7.58 -5.64 -5.01
N GLN A 185 -8.07 -6.73 -5.62
CA GLN A 185 -8.65 -7.85 -4.88
C GLN A 185 -7.54 -8.66 -4.17
N ILE A 186 -7.05 -8.10 -3.06
CA ILE A 186 -5.98 -8.59 -2.17
C ILE A 186 -6.51 -8.78 -0.75
#